data_AF-A0A9E0XLG3-F1
#
_entry.id   AF-A0A9E0XLG3-F1
#
_cell.length_a   1.000
_cell.length_b   1.000
_cell.length_c   1.000
_cell.angle_alpha   90.00
_cell.angle_beta   90.00
_cell.angle_gamma   90.00
#
_symmetry.space_group_name_H-M   'P 1'
#
loop_
_entity.id
_entity.type
_entity.pdbx_description
1 polymer ?
#
loop_
_entity_poly.entity_id
_entity_poly.type
_entity_poly.pdbx_seq_one_letter_code
_entity_poly.pdbx_strand_id
1 'polypeptide(L)' 'MDQLQLTAGIEAAIRTEDGRKQLSCARAHVLAEDFGVTLAEIGRYCQSQDIKIIDCQLGCFGSVKKHA' A
#
# COMPACT_ATOMS: atom_id res chain seq x y z
N MET A 1 10.93 -7.33 -14.86
CA MET A 1 10.74 -7.03 -13.43
C MET A 1 9.24 -6.93 -13.21
N ASP A 2 8.70 -7.78 -12.34
CA ASP A 2 7.30 -8.16 -12.37
C ASP A 2 6.41 -7.14 -11.63
N GLN A 3 5.99 -6.09 -12.34
CA GLN A 3 5.04 -5.12 -11.80
C GLN A 3 3.68 -5.77 -11.53
N LEU A 4 3.37 -6.90 -12.18
CA LEU A 4 2.09 -7.60 -12.11
C LEU A 4 1.82 -8.21 -10.72
N GLN A 5 2.85 -8.73 -10.05
CA GLN A 5 2.74 -9.30 -8.69
C GLN A 5 2.38 -8.24 -7.65
N LEU A 6 3.03 -7.07 -7.72
CA LEU A 6 2.76 -5.97 -6.80
C LEU A 6 1.34 -5.42 -6.99
N THR A 7 0.92 -5.22 -8.25
CA THR A 7 -0.44 -4.74 -8.53
C THR A 7 -1.50 -5.71 -8.01
N ALA A 8 -1.31 -7.01 -8.21
CA ALA A 8 -2.25 -8.03 -7.73
C ALA A 8 -2.37 -8.03 -6.19
N GLY A 9 -1.25 -7.89 -5.48
CA GLY A 9 -1.25 -7.77 -4.02
C GLY A 9 -1.98 -6.51 -3.53
N ILE A 10 -1.77 -5.38 -4.22
CA ILE A 10 -2.47 -4.12 -3.95
C ILE A 10 -3.96 -4.29 -4.19
N GLU A 11 -4.38 -4.84 -5.33
CA GLU A 11 -5.79 -5.06 -5.65
C GLU A 11 -6.50 -5.97 -4.64
N ALA A 12 -5.83 -7.01 -4.14
CA ALA A 12 -6.37 -7.85 -3.06
C ALA A 12 -6.56 -7.09 -1.74
N ALA A 13 -5.80 -6.02 -1.52
CA ALA A 13 -5.91 -5.14 -0.36
C ALA A 13 -6.84 -3.94 -0.57
N ILE A 14 -7.26 -3.64 -1.81
CA ILE A 14 -8.20 -2.55 -2.09
C ILE A 14 -9.58 -2.94 -1.56
N ARG A 15 -10.18 -2.02 -0.82
CA ARG A 15 -11.57 -2.07 -0.41
C ARG A 15 -12.36 -1.03 -1.19
N THR A 16 -13.36 -1.48 -1.92
CA THR A 16 -14.29 -0.57 -2.61
C THR A 16 -15.43 -0.23 -1.68
N GLU A 17 -15.53 1.04 -1.31
CA GLU A 17 -16.62 1.56 -0.49
C GLU A 17 -17.20 2.80 -1.17
N ASP A 18 -18.51 2.82 -1.34
CA ASP A 18 -19.24 3.90 -2.04
C ASP A 18 -18.73 4.16 -3.48
N GLY A 19 -18.38 3.09 -4.20
CA GLY A 19 -17.84 3.17 -5.57
C GLY A 19 -16.41 3.72 -5.67
N ARG A 20 -15.73 3.95 -4.54
CA ARG A 20 -14.35 4.45 -4.51
C ARG A 20 -13.41 3.35 -4.05
N LYS A 21 -12.29 3.20 -4.76
CA LYS A 21 -11.21 2.29 -4.38
C LYS A 21 -10.39 2.91 -3.25
N GLN A 22 -10.34 2.22 -2.11
CA GLN A 22 -9.65 2.70 -0.93
C GLN A 22 -8.70 1.63 -0.42
N LEU A 23 -7.51 2.01 0.04
CA LEU A 23 -6.53 1.05 0.53
C LEU A 23 -6.01 1.48 1.90
N SER A 24 -6.06 0.57 2.87
CA SER A 24 -5.56 0.87 4.21
C SER A 24 -4.04 0.89 4.24
N CYS A 25 -3.44 1.91 4.88
CA CYS A 25 -1.98 2.02 5.01
C CYS A 25 -1.35 0.78 5.68
N ALA A 26 -2.05 0.16 6.64
CA ALA A 26 -1.62 -1.10 7.25
C ALA A 26 -1.44 -2.23 6.22
N ARG A 27 -2.30 -2.31 5.19
CA ARG A 27 -2.15 -3.29 4.12
C ARG A 27 -1.05 -2.93 3.12
N ALA A 28 -0.86 -1.65 2.83
CA ALA A 28 0.30 -1.19 2.06
C ALA A 28 1.62 -1.63 2.72
N HIS A 29 1.69 -1.55 4.05
CA HIS A 29 2.85 -2.00 4.83
C HIS A 29 3.10 -3.51 4.71
N VAL A 30 2.06 -4.32 4.93
CA VAL A 30 2.18 -5.77 4.81
C VAL A 30 2.67 -6.16 3.41
N LEU A 31 2.13 -5.53 2.36
CA LEU A 31 2.57 -5.75 0.99
C LEU A 31 4.01 -5.28 0.76
N ALA A 32 4.40 -4.12 1.30
CA ALA A 32 5.78 -3.64 1.19
C ALA A 32 6.77 -4.63 1.81
N GLU A 33 6.44 -5.20 2.96
CA GLU A 33 7.27 -6.21 3.64
C GLU A 33 7.28 -7.55 2.89
N ASP A 34 6.13 -8.02 2.41
CA ASP A 34 5.99 -9.30 1.71
C ASP A 34 6.73 -9.30 0.35
N PHE A 35 6.61 -8.20 -0.40
CA PHE A 35 7.27 -8.03 -1.70
C PHE A 35 8.69 -7.42 -1.59
N GLY A 36 9.11 -7.00 -0.40
CA GLY A 36 10.41 -6.33 -0.19
C GLY A 36 10.54 -4.98 -0.91
N VAL A 37 9.43 -4.30 -1.18
CA VAL A 37 9.39 -3.01 -1.87
C VAL A 37 9.17 -1.87 -0.89
N THR A 38 9.43 -0.64 -1.32
CA THR A 38 9.16 0.54 -0.48
C THR A 38 7.70 0.96 -0.57
N LEU A 39 7.15 1.51 0.52
CA LEU A 39 5.83 2.15 0.51
C LEU A 39 5.72 3.29 -0.50
N ALA A 40 6.84 3.93 -0.86
CA ALA A 40 6.87 4.96 -1.90
C ALA A 40 6.52 4.39 -3.29
N GLU A 41 6.99 3.18 -3.60
CA GLU A 41 6.63 2.47 -4.85
C GLU A 41 5.13 2.14 -4.85
N ILE A 42 4.62 1.57 -3.76
CA ILE A 42 3.19 1.25 -3.59
C ILE A 42 2.35 2.52 -3.66
N GLY A 43 2.77 3.59 -3.00
CA GLY A 43 2.09 4.88 -2.99
C GLY A 43 2.04 5.53 -4.37
N ARG A 44 3.14 5.49 -5.13
CA ARG A 44 3.18 5.96 -6.53
C ARG A 44 2.20 5.17 -7.40
N TYR A 45 2.16 3.86 -7.23
CA TYR A 45 1.22 3.03 -7.96
C TYR A 45 -0.23 3.37 -7.59
N CYS A 46 -0.55 3.42 -6.30
CA CYS A 46 -1.88 3.80 -5.81
C CYS A 46 -2.31 5.17 -6.33
N GLN A 47 -1.41 6.16 -6.31
CA GLN A 47 -1.66 7.50 -6.82
C GLN A 47 -1.93 7.49 -8.33
N SER A 48 -1.20 6.68 -9.11
CA SER A 48 -1.43 6.54 -10.55
C SER A 48 -2.76 5.82 -10.88
N GLN A 49 -3.29 5.03 -9.95
CA GLN A 49 -4.53 4.26 -10.12
C GLN A 49 -5.74 4.92 -9.46
N ASP A 50 -5.61 6.16 -8.99
CA ASP A 50 -6.64 6.89 -8.25
C ASP A 50 -7.16 6.11 -7.01
N ILE A 51 -6.27 5.33 -6.39
CA ILE A 51 -6.58 4.56 -5.18
C ILE A 51 -6.34 5.46 -3.97
N LYS A 52 -7.39 5.68 -3.19
CA LYS A 52 -7.31 6.54 -2.01
C LYS A 52 -6.74 5.75 -0.84
N ILE A 53 -5.55 6.13 -0.36
CA ILE A 53 -5.00 5.53 0.85
C ILE A 53 -5.74 6.12 2.06
N ILE A 54 -6.37 5.25 2.84
CA ILE A 54 -7.14 5.60 4.05
C ILE A 54 -6.55 4.92 5.27
N ASP A 55 -7.00 5.30 6.47
CA ASP A 55 -6.54 4.72 7.74
C ASP A 55 -5.00 4.69 7.83
N CYS A 56 -4.39 5.85 7.60
CA CYS A 56 -2.96 6.02 7.81
C CYS A 56 -2.67 6.00 9.31
N GLN A 57 -2.47 4.79 9.85
CA GLN A 57 -2.05 4.51 11.23
C GLN A 57 -0.73 5.22 11.60
N LEU A 58 -0.07 5.81 10.62
CA LEU A 58 1.14 6.60 10.74
C LEU A 58 0.79 8.08 10.57
N GLY A 59 0.70 8.81 11.68
CA GLY A 59 0.75 10.27 11.67
C GLY A 59 2.08 10.86 11.15
N CYS A 60 2.97 10.08 10.52
CA CYS A 60 4.21 10.53 9.89
C CYS A 60 4.90 9.40 9.12
N PHE A 61 5.47 9.74 7.96
CA PHE A 61 6.60 9.06 7.34
C PHE A 61 7.78 8.89 8.34
N GLY A 62 7.74 7.90 9.23
CA GLY A 62 8.75 7.81 10.28
C GLY A 62 8.87 6.45 10.94
N SER A 63 10.11 5.94 10.90
CA SER A 63 10.66 4.89 11.77
C SER A 63 10.44 3.45 11.32
N VAL A 64 11.39 2.99 10.49
CA VAL A 64 12.01 1.66 10.58
C VAL A 64 11.79 0.99 11.95
N LYS A 65 10.82 0.09 12.04
CA LYS A 65 10.80 -0.88 13.14
C LYS A 65 11.76 -1.98 12.73
N LYS A 66 12.98 -1.88 13.25
CA LYS A 66 13.92 -2.99 13.29
C LYS A 66 13.20 -4.16 13.94
N HIS A 67 13.15 -5.28 13.23
CA HIS A 67 12.95 -6.59 13.83
C HIS A 67 14.01 -6.77 14.92
N ALA A 68 13.57 -6.93 16.17
CA ALA A 68 14.36 -7.38 17.31
C ALA A 68 13.41 -8.12 18.25
#